data_AF-A0A0L0UPP9-F1
#
_entry.id   AF-A0A0L0UPP9-F1
#
_cell.length_a   1.000
_cell.length_b   1.000
_cell.length_c   1.000
_cell.angle_alpha   90.00
_cell.angle_beta   90.00
_cell.angle_gamma   90.00
#
_symmetry.space_group_name_H-M   'P 1'
#
loop_
_entity.id
_entity.type
_entity.pdbx_description
1 polymer ?
#
loop_
_entity_poly.entity_id
_entity_poly.type
_entity_poly.pdbx_seq_one_letter_code
_entity_poly.pdbx_strand_id
1 'polypeptide(L)'
;MSTRCGSEMDWPSRDALNVIFRTTSKMATGDEGLDLYLDILFPKAYMETLAKEGTMLKSKLREKHRNCHELPREQSSMAFLGHFYAATMHHVTHKNLHRIAEDLQPAKILVITGDNDGLIPSKRSLELHANLPGSELVVIRSGGHTLIFQIPDELNAILERNIMEGNEAF
;
A
#
# COMPACT_ATOMS: atom_id res chain seq x y z
N MET A 1 -9.62 16.62 -7.35
CA MET A 1 -9.89 15.85 -6.11
C MET A 1 -10.01 14.38 -6.48
N SER A 2 -9.35 13.48 -5.76
CA SER A 2 -9.56 12.02 -5.62
C SER A 2 -8.24 11.20 -5.75
N THR A 3 -7.96 10.05 -5.09
CA THR A 3 -6.87 9.09 -5.49
C THR A 3 -7.14 8.35 -6.80
N ARG A 4 -7.75 9.09 -7.71
CA ARG A 4 -7.33 9.20 -9.10
C ARG A 4 -5.81 9.29 -9.18
N CYS A 5 -5.15 8.14 -9.28
CA CYS A 5 -4.08 8.10 -10.24
C CYS A 5 -4.77 8.08 -11.61
N GLY A 6 -4.84 9.25 -12.25
CA GLY A 6 -5.45 9.41 -13.56
C GLY A 6 -6.95 9.72 -13.59
N SER A 7 -7.70 9.04 -14.45
CA SER A 7 -8.94 9.58 -15.03
C SER A 7 -10.25 9.19 -14.31
N GLU A 8 -10.23 8.17 -13.45
CA GLU A 8 -11.44 7.57 -12.89
C GLU A 8 -11.49 7.54 -11.35
N MET A 9 -12.70 7.48 -10.79
CA MET A 9 -12.93 7.25 -9.37
C MET A 9 -13.17 5.77 -9.13
N ASP A 10 -12.20 5.09 -8.53
CA ASP A 10 -12.43 3.76 -7.96
C ASP A 10 -12.78 3.87 -6.49
N TRP A 11 -13.80 3.13 -6.10
CA TRP A 11 -14.06 2.90 -4.69
C TRP A 11 -13.18 1.74 -4.21
N PRO A 12 -12.73 1.80 -2.94
CA PRO A 12 -12.10 0.67 -2.28
C PRO A 12 -12.97 -0.58 -2.42
N SER A 13 -12.35 -1.76 -2.34
CA SER A 13 -13.07 -3.02 -2.35
C SER A 13 -14.15 -3.06 -1.25
N ARG A 14 -15.20 -3.86 -1.45
CA ARG A 14 -16.25 -4.04 -0.42
C ARG A 14 -15.67 -4.48 0.91
N ASP A 15 -14.64 -5.33 0.85
CA ASP A 15 -13.90 -5.80 2.01
C ASP A 15 -13.19 -4.63 2.70
N ALA A 16 -12.52 -3.75 1.95
CA ALA A 16 -11.91 -2.52 2.48
C ALA A 16 -12.93 -1.59 3.15
N LEU A 17 -14.06 -1.32 2.49
CA LEU A 17 -15.15 -0.50 3.04
C LEU A 17 -15.72 -1.08 4.34
N ASN A 18 -15.88 -2.41 4.42
CA ASN A 18 -16.35 -3.10 5.61
C ASN A 18 -15.39 -2.91 6.80
N VAL A 19 -14.08 -3.07 6.59
CA VAL A 19 -13.10 -2.89 7.66
C VAL A 19 -13.06 -1.45 8.16
N ILE A 20 -13.11 -0.47 7.27
CA ILE A 20 -13.19 0.95 7.64
C ILE A 20 -14.42 1.19 8.49
N PHE A 21 -15.58 0.71 8.05
CA PHE A 21 -16.82 0.87 8.80
C PHE A 21 -16.72 0.25 10.19
N ARG A 22 -16.28 -1.01 10.29
CA ARG A 22 -16.18 -1.73 11.57
C ARG A 22 -15.16 -1.12 12.53
N THR A 23 -14.05 -0.62 12.00
CA THR A 23 -13.01 0.00 12.83
C THR A 23 -13.38 1.43 13.26
N THR A 24 -13.95 2.23 12.37
CA THR A 24 -14.37 3.63 12.70
C THR A 24 -15.55 3.68 13.65
N SER A 25 -16.48 2.73 13.54
CA SER A 25 -17.61 2.57 14.46
C SER A 25 -17.24 1.94 15.80
N LYS A 26 -15.96 1.55 16.00
CA LYS A 26 -15.47 0.77 17.15
C LYS A 26 -16.21 -0.56 17.35
N MET A 27 -16.80 -1.11 16.30
CA MET A 27 -17.41 -2.45 16.32
C MET A 27 -16.37 -3.57 16.31
N ALA A 28 -15.16 -3.30 15.84
CA ALA A 28 -14.00 -4.19 15.95
C ALA A 28 -12.84 -3.40 16.60
N THR A 29 -12.32 -3.91 17.71
CA THR A 29 -11.20 -3.31 18.46
C THR A 29 -10.17 -4.38 18.83
N GLY A 30 -8.97 -3.94 19.24
CA GLY A 30 -7.88 -4.85 19.61
C GLY A 30 -7.56 -5.88 18.52
N ASP A 31 -7.54 -7.17 18.91
CA ASP A 31 -7.17 -8.28 18.03
C ASP A 31 -8.10 -8.47 16.83
N GLU A 32 -9.39 -8.15 16.97
CA GLU A 32 -10.37 -8.27 15.88
C GLU A 32 -10.16 -7.15 14.84
N GLY A 33 -9.92 -5.92 15.30
CA GLY A 33 -9.59 -4.81 14.40
C GLY A 33 -8.30 -5.10 13.63
N LEU A 34 -7.30 -5.67 14.31
CA LEU A 34 -6.04 -6.06 13.69
C LEU A 34 -6.22 -7.14 12.62
N ASP A 35 -7.03 -8.16 12.87
CA ASP A 35 -7.33 -9.18 11.86
C ASP A 35 -7.93 -8.59 10.59
N LEU A 36 -8.89 -7.66 10.75
CA LEU A 36 -9.49 -6.97 9.62
C LEU A 36 -8.46 -6.16 8.82
N TYR A 37 -7.48 -5.52 9.46
CA TYR A 37 -6.40 -4.85 8.75
C TYR A 37 -5.51 -5.85 8.00
N LEU A 38 -5.10 -6.93 8.65
CA LEU A 38 -4.23 -7.92 8.02
C LEU A 38 -4.88 -8.53 6.77
N ASP A 39 -6.19 -8.78 6.80
CA ASP A 39 -6.94 -9.34 5.66
C ASP A 39 -7.02 -8.39 4.45
N ILE A 40 -6.88 -7.08 4.66
CA ILE A 40 -6.82 -6.09 3.56
C ILE A 40 -5.39 -5.90 3.06
N LEU A 41 -4.44 -5.84 3.99
CA LEU A 41 -3.06 -5.48 3.69
C LEU A 41 -2.32 -6.63 2.98
N PHE A 42 -2.69 -7.86 3.32
CA PHE A 42 -2.08 -9.08 2.79
C PHE A 42 -3.05 -9.88 1.92
N PRO A 43 -2.58 -10.50 0.83
CA PRO A 43 -3.40 -11.42 0.04
C PRO A 43 -3.79 -12.66 0.86
N LYS A 44 -5.02 -13.15 0.66
CA LYS A 44 -5.54 -14.33 1.38
C LYS A 44 -4.63 -15.55 1.25
N ALA A 45 -4.13 -15.83 0.04
CA ALA A 45 -3.22 -16.94 -0.21
C ALA A 45 -1.92 -16.84 0.61
N TYR A 46 -1.39 -15.62 0.80
CA TYR A 46 -0.21 -15.39 1.63
C TYR A 46 -0.52 -15.70 3.10
N MET A 47 -1.66 -15.21 3.60
CA MET A 47 -2.10 -15.46 4.97
C MET A 47 -2.37 -16.96 5.25
N GLU A 48 -2.94 -17.68 4.29
CA GLU A 48 -3.17 -19.13 4.38
C GLU A 48 -1.87 -19.94 4.41
N THR A 49 -0.90 -19.59 3.56
CA THR A 49 0.41 -20.23 3.56
C THR A 49 1.10 -20.04 4.91
N LEU A 50 1.09 -18.82 5.43
CA LEU A 50 1.65 -18.53 6.75
C LEU A 50 0.98 -19.36 7.87
N ALA A 51 -0.35 -19.49 7.82
CA ALA A 51 -1.09 -20.30 8.79
C ALA A 51 -0.74 -21.80 8.70
N LYS A 52 -0.55 -22.34 7.49
CA LYS A 52 -0.17 -23.75 7.25
C LYS A 52 1.25 -24.05 7.69
N GLU A 53 2.18 -23.12 7.46
CA GLU A 53 3.58 -23.24 7.87
C GLU A 53 3.75 -23.03 9.38
N GLY A 54 2.65 -22.81 10.13
CA GLY A 54 2.69 -22.48 11.54
C GLY A 54 3.50 -21.21 11.81
N THR A 55 3.69 -20.36 10.80
CA THR A 55 4.66 -19.29 10.88
C THR A 55 4.24 -18.30 11.95
N MET A 56 5.24 -18.03 12.78
CA MET A 56 5.28 -16.99 13.78
C MET A 56 4.95 -15.61 13.23
N LEU A 57 4.68 -15.39 11.94
CA LEU A 57 4.52 -14.06 11.36
C LEU A 57 3.17 -13.42 11.71
N LYS A 58 2.05 -14.15 11.63
CA LYS A 58 0.75 -13.59 12.08
C LYS A 58 0.78 -13.32 13.58
N SER A 59 1.38 -14.23 14.37
CA SER A 59 1.55 -14.03 15.81
C SER A 59 2.58 -12.96 16.17
N LYS A 60 3.69 -12.82 15.42
CA LYS A 60 4.70 -11.74 15.58
C LYS A 60 4.17 -10.40 15.13
N LEU A 61 3.38 -10.34 14.05
CA LEU A 61 2.65 -9.13 13.65
C LEU A 61 1.66 -8.76 14.75
N ARG A 62 0.88 -9.73 15.25
CA ARG A 62 0.02 -9.53 16.43
C ARG A 62 0.80 -9.04 17.64
N GLU A 63 1.93 -9.64 17.98
CA GLU A 63 2.74 -9.26 19.14
C GLU A 63 3.37 -7.86 18.97
N LYS A 64 3.94 -7.59 17.79
CA LYS A 64 4.50 -6.28 17.41
C LYS A 64 3.43 -5.19 17.40
N HIS A 65 2.21 -5.50 16.95
CA HIS A 65 1.09 -4.55 16.95
C HIS A 65 0.35 -4.48 18.29
N ARG A 66 0.34 -5.54 19.10
CA ARG A 66 -0.15 -5.52 20.50
C ARG A 66 0.67 -4.53 21.33
N ASN A 67 1.99 -4.48 21.12
CA ASN A 67 2.84 -3.45 21.72
C ASN A 67 2.58 -2.05 21.14
N CYS A 68 2.04 -1.93 19.91
CA CYS A 68 1.52 -0.65 19.41
C CYS A 68 0.20 -0.22 20.09
N HIS A 69 -0.61 -1.15 20.60
CA HIS A 69 -1.77 -0.81 21.45
C HIS A 69 -1.36 -0.34 22.85
N GLU A 70 -0.13 -0.64 23.28
CA GLU A 70 0.49 -0.07 24.48
C GLU A 70 1.18 1.29 24.24
N LEU A 71 1.21 1.78 22.99
CA LEU A 71 1.58 3.17 22.72
C LEU A 71 0.51 4.08 23.34
N PRO A 72 0.90 5.20 23.99
CA PRO A 72 0.01 5.99 24.85
C PRO A 72 -1.15 6.72 24.12
N ARG A 73 -1.39 6.44 22.84
CA ARG A 73 -2.39 7.16 22.05
C ARG A 73 -2.93 6.30 20.90
N GLU A 74 -4.12 5.73 21.11
CA GLU A 74 -4.93 5.21 20.00
C GLU A 74 -5.17 6.30 18.95
N GLN A 75 -5.10 5.94 17.66
CA GLN A 75 -5.45 6.86 16.59
C GLN A 75 -6.93 7.24 16.72
N SER A 76 -7.25 8.54 16.69
CA SER A 76 -8.65 8.96 16.72
C SER A 76 -9.39 8.52 15.45
N SER A 77 -10.68 8.23 15.57
CA SER A 77 -11.53 7.87 14.42
C SER A 77 -11.50 8.93 13.33
N MET A 78 -11.45 10.21 13.70
CA MET A 78 -11.31 11.33 12.76
C MET A 78 -9.95 11.33 12.03
N ALA A 79 -8.86 11.00 12.72
CA ALA A 79 -7.55 10.89 12.07
C ALA A 79 -7.51 9.70 11.12
N PHE A 80 -8.13 8.58 11.50
CA PHE A 80 -8.24 7.41 10.63
C PHE A 80 -9.05 7.70 9.37
N LEU A 81 -10.23 8.33 9.52
CA LEU A 81 -11.03 8.80 8.39
C LEU A 81 -10.27 9.80 7.53
N GLY A 82 -9.48 10.70 8.13
CA GLY A 82 -8.62 11.64 7.42
C GLY A 82 -7.55 10.95 6.56
N HIS A 83 -6.86 9.94 7.11
CA HIS A 83 -5.89 9.15 6.34
C HIS A 83 -6.56 8.42 5.19
N PHE A 84 -7.71 7.80 5.46
CA PHE A 84 -8.46 7.08 4.44
C PHE A 84 -8.98 8.01 3.35
N TYR A 85 -9.49 9.18 3.74
CA TYR A 85 -9.91 10.21 2.81
C TYR A 85 -8.73 10.68 1.98
N ALA A 86 -7.57 10.95 2.55
CA ALA A 86 -6.38 11.30 1.78
C ALA A 86 -6.00 10.19 0.79
N ALA A 87 -5.99 8.93 1.22
CA ALA A 87 -5.64 7.76 0.40
C ALA A 87 -6.71 7.36 -0.63
N THR A 88 -7.95 7.82 -0.48
CA THR A 88 -9.03 7.65 -1.48
C THR A 88 -9.27 8.91 -2.29
N MET A 89 -8.76 10.06 -1.82
CA MET A 89 -9.07 11.37 -2.37
C MET A 89 -7.89 12.25 -2.86
N HIS A 90 -6.64 11.79 -2.83
CA HIS A 90 -5.46 12.50 -3.35
C HIS A 90 -5.27 12.41 -4.89
N HIS A 91 -5.47 13.50 -5.63
CA HIS A 91 -5.39 13.49 -7.11
C HIS A 91 -4.14 14.15 -7.64
N VAL A 92 -3.50 13.51 -8.62
CA VAL A 92 -2.48 14.13 -9.46
C VAL A 92 -2.93 14.06 -10.92
N THR A 93 -3.01 15.22 -11.58
CA THR A 93 -3.36 15.30 -13.01
C THR A 93 -2.22 14.77 -13.87
N HIS A 94 -2.52 14.29 -15.08
CA HIS A 94 -1.47 13.89 -16.04
C HIS A 94 -0.48 15.02 -16.34
N LYS A 95 -0.95 16.27 -16.45
CA LYS A 95 -0.08 17.45 -16.60
C LYS A 95 0.91 17.58 -15.44
N ASN A 96 0.46 17.35 -14.21
CA ASN A 96 1.33 17.40 -13.05
C ASN A 96 2.29 16.20 -13.00
N LEU A 97 1.88 15.01 -13.46
CA LEU A 97 2.79 13.86 -13.59
C LEU A 97 3.90 14.12 -14.60
N HIS A 98 3.58 14.71 -15.77
CA HIS A 98 4.59 15.12 -16.74
C HIS A 98 5.53 16.16 -16.15
N ARG A 99 5.00 17.17 -15.46
CA ARG A 99 5.82 18.16 -14.75
C ARG A 99 6.73 17.50 -13.70
N ILE A 100 6.24 16.53 -12.94
CA ILE A 100 7.06 15.80 -11.96
C ILE A 100 8.20 15.06 -12.69
N ALA A 101 7.90 14.38 -13.80
CA ALA A 101 8.92 13.70 -14.59
C ALA A 101 9.97 14.68 -15.15
N GLU A 102 9.55 15.84 -15.64
CA GLU A 102 10.44 16.91 -16.15
C GLU A 102 11.30 17.52 -15.03
N ASP A 103 10.67 17.93 -13.92
CA ASP A 103 11.34 18.59 -12.80
C ASP A 103 12.35 17.68 -12.09
N LEU A 104 12.12 16.36 -12.11
CA LEU A 104 13.00 15.37 -11.49
C LEU A 104 14.13 14.88 -12.40
N GLN A 105 14.18 15.21 -13.69
CA GLN A 105 15.26 14.71 -14.55
C GLN A 105 16.65 15.16 -14.05
N PRO A 106 17.67 14.28 -14.12
CA PRO A 106 17.67 12.90 -14.64
C PRO A 106 17.35 11.80 -13.60
N ALA A 107 16.72 12.12 -12.47
CA ALA A 107 16.42 11.14 -11.44
C ALA A 107 15.52 10.01 -11.94
N LYS A 108 15.82 8.79 -11.48
CA LYS A 108 15.03 7.60 -11.77
C LYS A 108 13.76 7.58 -10.90
N ILE A 109 12.64 7.21 -11.50
CA ILE A 109 11.35 7.08 -10.82
C ILE A 109 10.91 5.62 -10.86
N LEU A 110 10.58 5.03 -9.71
CA LEU A 110 10.04 3.67 -9.61
C LEU A 110 8.58 3.70 -9.16
N VAL A 111 7.73 2.99 -9.89
CA VAL A 111 6.36 2.64 -9.51
C VAL A 111 6.36 1.14 -9.19
N ILE A 112 6.05 0.78 -7.95
CA ILE A 112 5.97 -0.61 -7.51
C ILE A 112 4.61 -0.90 -6.86
N THR A 113 4.02 -2.04 -7.20
CA THR A 113 2.70 -2.43 -6.69
C THR A 113 2.54 -3.96 -6.66
N GLY A 114 1.64 -4.46 -5.82
CA GLY A 114 1.20 -5.85 -5.86
C GLY A 114 -0.01 -6.03 -6.79
N ASP A 115 -0.09 -7.17 -7.50
CA ASP A 115 -1.24 -7.49 -8.35
C ASP A 115 -2.53 -7.82 -7.57
N ASN A 116 -2.39 -8.14 -6.27
CA ASN A 116 -3.46 -8.50 -5.34
C ASN A 116 -3.62 -7.47 -4.20
N ASP A 117 -3.26 -6.21 -4.43
CA ASP A 117 -3.52 -5.12 -3.47
C ASP A 117 -5.04 -4.88 -3.31
N GLY A 118 -5.55 -5.16 -2.11
CA GLY A 118 -6.97 -5.02 -1.76
C GLY A 118 -7.40 -3.59 -1.39
N LEU A 119 -6.44 -2.68 -1.23
CA LEU A 119 -6.64 -1.30 -0.83
C LEU A 119 -6.54 -0.34 -2.02
N ILE A 120 -5.51 -0.48 -2.85
CA ILE A 120 -5.27 0.35 -4.04
C ILE A 120 -5.24 -0.55 -5.28
N PRO A 121 -6.20 -0.42 -6.21
CA PRO A 121 -6.21 -1.26 -7.42
C PRO A 121 -4.92 -1.12 -8.24
N SER A 122 -4.27 -2.24 -8.56
CA SER A 122 -3.02 -2.30 -9.33
C SER A 122 -3.10 -1.58 -10.68
N LYS A 123 -4.28 -1.53 -11.32
CA LYS A 123 -4.54 -0.76 -12.55
C LYS A 123 -4.17 0.73 -12.42
N ARG A 124 -4.19 1.31 -11.21
CA ARG A 124 -3.81 2.71 -11.00
C ARG A 124 -2.31 2.94 -11.05
N SER A 125 -1.51 1.95 -10.65
CA SER A 125 -0.07 1.96 -10.85
C SER A 125 0.30 1.83 -12.33
N LEU A 126 -0.49 1.06 -13.10
CA LEU A 126 -0.33 0.98 -14.57
C LEU A 126 -0.62 2.34 -15.23
N GLU A 127 -1.71 3.00 -14.84
CA GLU A 127 -2.05 4.33 -15.35
C GLU A 127 -1.06 5.40 -14.91
N LEU A 128 -0.54 5.32 -13.66
CA LEU A 128 0.53 6.19 -13.17
C LEU A 128 1.73 6.12 -14.08
N HIS A 129 2.26 4.91 -14.30
CA HIS A 129 3.43 4.67 -15.13
C HIS A 129 3.23 5.16 -16.57
N ALA A 130 2.06 4.88 -17.16
CA ALA A 130 1.74 5.32 -18.52
C ALA A 130 1.73 6.86 -18.68
N ASN A 131 1.50 7.61 -17.59
CA ASN A 131 1.42 9.07 -17.59
C ASN A 131 2.57 9.76 -16.85
N LEU A 132 3.56 9.00 -16.40
CA LEU A 132 4.76 9.47 -15.70
C LEU A 132 5.99 9.08 -16.53
N PRO A 133 6.36 9.88 -17.55
CA PRO A 133 7.45 9.57 -18.46
C PRO A 133 8.76 9.25 -17.72
N GLY A 134 9.49 8.25 -18.21
CA GLY A 134 10.76 7.83 -17.62
C GLY A 134 10.64 7.01 -16.33
N SER A 135 9.43 6.78 -15.82
CA SER A 135 9.24 5.85 -14.69
C SER A 135 9.45 4.39 -15.11
N GLU A 136 9.92 3.58 -14.17
CA GLU A 136 9.93 2.12 -14.24
C GLU A 136 8.72 1.56 -13.48
N LEU A 137 8.09 0.51 -13.99
CA LEU A 137 6.99 -0.18 -13.32
C LEU A 137 7.38 -1.61 -12.96
N VAL A 138 7.21 -1.97 -11.68
CA VAL A 138 7.36 -3.32 -11.16
C VAL A 138 6.04 -3.79 -10.53
N VAL A 139 5.49 -4.88 -11.06
CA VAL A 139 4.28 -5.51 -10.52
C VAL A 139 4.64 -6.83 -9.87
N ILE A 140 4.49 -6.90 -8.55
CA ILE A 140 4.78 -8.09 -7.76
C ILE A 140 3.61 -9.06 -7.85
N ARG A 141 3.89 -10.26 -8.35
CA ARG A 141 2.90 -11.32 -8.47
C ARG A 141 2.50 -11.85 -7.10
N SER A 142 1.21 -12.04 -6.88
CA SER A 142 0.62 -12.37 -5.58
C SER A 142 1.01 -11.38 -4.46
N GLY A 143 1.40 -10.15 -4.82
CA GLY A 143 1.74 -9.09 -3.88
C GLY A 143 0.48 -8.35 -3.41
N GLY A 144 0.40 -8.02 -2.13
CA GLY A 144 -0.65 -7.17 -1.56
C GLY A 144 -0.16 -5.74 -1.36
N HIS A 145 -0.80 -5.04 -0.43
CA HIS A 145 -0.49 -3.64 -0.13
C HIS A 145 0.85 -3.50 0.61
N THR A 146 1.14 -4.43 1.53
CA THR A 146 2.31 -4.36 2.40
C THR A 146 3.46 -5.21 1.88
N LEU A 147 3.96 -4.91 0.68
CA LEU A 147 5.10 -5.61 0.06
C LEU A 147 6.33 -5.69 0.98
N ILE A 148 6.60 -4.64 1.75
CA ILE A 148 7.70 -4.58 2.72
C ILE A 148 7.67 -5.69 3.77
N PHE A 149 6.49 -6.23 4.09
CA PHE A 149 6.33 -7.34 5.01
C PHE A 149 6.17 -8.69 4.31
N GLN A 150 5.84 -8.71 3.02
CA GLN A 150 5.64 -9.94 2.26
C GLN A 150 6.93 -10.47 1.63
N ILE A 151 7.71 -9.57 1.05
CA ILE A 151 8.89 -9.89 0.25
C ILE A 151 10.03 -8.92 0.56
N PRO A 152 10.46 -8.79 1.84
CA PRO A 152 11.41 -7.77 2.25
C PRO A 152 12.72 -7.80 1.46
N ASP A 153 13.26 -9.00 1.21
CA ASP A 153 14.54 -9.15 0.51
C ASP A 153 14.42 -8.79 -0.99
N GLU A 154 13.36 -9.24 -1.66
CA GLU A 154 13.09 -8.91 -3.07
C GLU A 154 12.81 -7.42 -3.23
N LEU A 155 11.99 -6.83 -2.34
CA LEU A 155 11.71 -5.40 -2.36
C LEU A 155 12.99 -4.58 -2.16
N ASN A 156 13.83 -4.95 -1.19
CA ASN A 156 15.09 -4.27 -0.95
C ASN A 156 16.02 -4.36 -2.16
N ALA A 157 16.14 -5.53 -2.80
CA ALA A 157 16.94 -5.69 -4.01
C ALA A 157 16.44 -4.80 -5.17
N ILE A 158 15.12 -4.67 -5.33
CA ILE A 158 14.53 -3.77 -6.34
C ILE A 158 14.88 -2.31 -6.04
N LEU A 159 14.75 -1.88 -4.78
CA LEU A 159 15.05 -0.52 -4.34
C LEU A 159 16.55 -0.21 -4.48
N GLU A 160 17.42 -1.10 -4.04
CA GLU A 160 18.87 -0.96 -4.15
C GLU A 160 19.30 -0.82 -5.60
N ARG A 161 18.81 -1.69 -6.49
CA ARG A 161 19.07 -1.58 -7.93
C ARG A 161 18.60 -0.23 -8.48
N ASN A 162 17.38 0.19 -8.15
CA ASN A 162 16.83 1.45 -8.65
C ASN A 162 17.64 2.66 -8.18
N ILE A 163 18.12 2.64 -6.93
CA ILE A 163 19.00 3.68 -6.37
C ILE A 163 20.36 3.66 -7.05
N MET A 164 20.96 2.48 -7.26
CA MET A 164 22.25 2.35 -7.95
C MET A 164 22.18 2.88 -9.39
N GLU A 165 21.22 2.41 -10.18
CA GLU A 165 20.99 2.89 -11.55
C GLU A 165 20.68 4.39 -11.58
N GLY A 166 19.95 4.89 -10.58
CA GLY A 166 19.67 6.31 -10.40
C GLY A 166 20.95 7.11 -10.16
N ASN A 167 21.87 6.63 -9.32
CA ASN A 167 23.14 7.31 -9.01
C ASN A 167 24.13 7.28 -10.18
N GLU A 168 24.14 6.22 -11.00
CA GLU A 168 25.01 6.12 -12.19
C GLU A 168 24.60 7.06 -13.33
N ALA A 169 23.35 7.54 -13.33
CA ALA A 169 22.82 8.45 -14.34
C ALA A 169 23.22 9.93 -14.12
N PHE A 170 23.95 10.25 -13.04
CA PHE A 170 24.48 11.58 -12.70
C PHE A 170 26.01 11.57 -12.63
#